data_AF-A0A1Y4U3M0-F1
#
_entry.id   AF-A0A1Y4U3M0-F1
#
_cell.length_a   1.000
_cell.length_b   1.000
_cell.length_c   1.000
_cell.angle_alpha   90.00
_cell.angle_beta   90.00
_cell.angle_gamma   90.00
#
_symmetry.space_group_name_H-M   'P 1'
#
loop_
_entity.id
_entity.type
_entity.pdbx_description
1 polymer ?
#
loop_
_entity_poly.entity_id
_entity_poly.type
_entity_poly.pdbx_seq_one_letter_code
_entity_poly.pdbx_strand_id
1 'polypeptide(L)'
;MPSSIGKLKINVTSEINGYPVSGADIRISYTGIPDNILEETSTDSSGQTETLELDAPPVEYSLDVNSDEQPYSEYTILASAPGFETVSIAGAEILGDVTAIQNIRMRPSDSTDRREERFVIPAHTLYGNYPPKIPEDEIKPVNETGEIVLSRVVVPEYIVVHDGSPRDSTARNYYVKYKDYIKNVASSEIYATWPANTIRANVLAIMSFTLNRVYTEWYRNQGYDFTITSSTAFDHKWIPERNVYDTISVIVDELFADYLSRPNVRQPILTQYCDGRQVQCPNWMTQWGSKSLGDQGYTPIEILRYYYGDDMYINTAEAISGIPSSWPGYNLEEGSSGAKVRQLQEQLNVIAGAYPALPKLTADGIYGPATAEAVREFQDVFGLPRTGITDYPTWYKISEIYVGVSRIAELT
;
A
#
# COMPACT_ATOMS: atom_id res chain seq x y z
N MET A 1 5.31 -15.71 -28.64
CA MET A 1 6.21 -15.87 -27.47
C MET A 1 5.40 -16.59 -26.41
N PRO A 2 6.00 -17.44 -25.55
CA PRO A 2 5.25 -17.88 -24.37
C PRO A 2 4.77 -16.63 -23.63
N SER A 3 3.48 -16.53 -23.36
CA SER A 3 2.89 -15.49 -22.52
C SER A 3 2.61 -16.11 -21.15
N SER A 4 2.81 -15.32 -20.11
CA SER A 4 2.29 -15.65 -18.78
C SER A 4 0.90 -15.00 -18.63
N ILE A 5 0.18 -15.39 -17.59
CA ILE A 5 -1.09 -14.77 -17.23
C ILE A 5 -0.88 -14.03 -15.91
N GLY A 6 -1.24 -12.75 -15.90
CA GLY A 6 -1.39 -11.98 -14.67
C GLY A 6 -2.85 -11.92 -14.26
N LYS A 7 -3.11 -11.58 -12.99
CA LYS A 7 -4.46 -11.43 -12.48
C LYS A 7 -4.74 -9.99 -12.10
N LEU A 8 -5.97 -9.55 -12.28
CA LEU A 8 -6.43 -8.22 -11.88
C LEU A 8 -7.74 -8.30 -11.11
N LYS A 9 -7.75 -7.69 -9.92
CA LYS A 9 -8.96 -7.43 -9.14
C LYS A 9 -9.15 -5.93 -8.99
N ILE A 10 -10.36 -5.43 -9.23
CA ILE A 10 -10.66 -3.99 -9.15
C ILE A 10 -11.62 -3.77 -7.97
N ASN A 11 -11.29 -2.80 -7.12
CA ASN A 11 -12.10 -2.36 -6.00
C ASN A 11 -12.55 -0.92 -6.23
N VAL A 12 -13.85 -0.67 -6.19
CA VAL A 12 -14.44 0.65 -6.41
C VAL A 12 -15.15 1.11 -5.16
N THR A 13 -14.75 2.29 -4.68
CA THR A 13 -15.32 2.93 -3.50
C THR A 13 -15.64 4.39 -3.79
N SER A 14 -16.59 4.95 -3.06
CA SER A 14 -16.89 6.39 -3.10
C SER A 14 -15.79 7.17 -2.38
N GLU A 15 -15.30 8.25 -3.00
CA GLU A 15 -14.26 9.10 -2.40
C GLU A 15 -14.75 9.80 -1.13
N ILE A 16 -16.05 10.11 -1.04
CA ILE A 16 -16.62 10.86 0.10
C ILE A 16 -16.72 10.00 1.35
N ASN A 17 -17.28 8.80 1.23
CA ASN A 17 -17.65 7.97 2.39
C ASN A 17 -16.90 6.64 2.48
N GLY A 18 -16.08 6.29 1.48
CA GLY A 18 -15.37 5.01 1.43
C GLY A 18 -16.30 3.80 1.28
N TYR A 19 -17.59 4.00 0.98
CA TYR A 19 -18.53 2.90 0.80
C TYR A 19 -18.27 2.23 -0.55
N PRO A 20 -18.48 0.91 -0.62
CA PRO A 20 -18.37 0.20 -1.89
C PRO A 20 -19.38 0.74 -2.91
N VAL A 21 -18.93 0.93 -4.15
CA VAL A 21 -19.81 1.29 -5.27
C VAL A 21 -20.19 0.01 -5.98
N SER A 22 -21.42 -0.46 -5.73
CA SER A 22 -21.95 -1.67 -6.35
C SER A 22 -22.50 -1.40 -7.75
N GLY A 23 -22.31 -2.35 -8.67
CA GLY A 23 -22.78 -2.23 -10.05
C GLY A 23 -22.05 -1.16 -10.87
N ALA A 24 -20.82 -0.80 -10.49
CA ALA A 24 -19.95 0.02 -11.32
C ALA A 24 -19.52 -0.79 -12.54
N ASP A 25 -19.75 -0.25 -13.74
CA ASP A 25 -19.33 -0.83 -15.01
C ASP A 25 -17.82 -0.61 -15.20
N ILE A 26 -17.10 -1.70 -15.48
CA ILE A 26 -15.65 -1.72 -15.67
C ILE A 26 -15.33 -2.20 -17.07
N ARG A 27 -14.53 -1.44 -17.81
CA ARG A 27 -14.01 -1.82 -19.13
C ARG A 27 -12.49 -1.78 -19.15
N ILE A 28 -11.90 -2.80 -19.75
CA ILE A 28 -10.45 -2.96 -19.83
C ILE A 28 -10.02 -3.09 -21.29
N SER A 29 -8.95 -2.38 -21.64
CA SER A 29 -8.34 -2.39 -22.97
C SER A 29 -6.82 -2.31 -22.83
N TYR A 30 -6.08 -2.67 -23.89
CA TYR A 30 -4.64 -2.39 -23.92
C TYR A 30 -4.39 -0.88 -23.89
N THR A 31 -3.41 -0.42 -23.11
CA THR A 31 -3.04 1.00 -23.11
C THR A 31 -2.60 1.44 -24.51
N GLY A 32 -3.11 2.61 -24.94
CA GLY A 32 -2.91 3.12 -26.29
C GLY A 32 -3.90 2.62 -27.35
N ILE A 33 -4.77 1.64 -27.02
CA ILE A 33 -5.81 1.12 -27.93
C ILE A 33 -7.18 1.07 -27.19
N PRO A 34 -7.70 2.22 -26.71
CA PRO A 34 -8.87 2.25 -25.82
C PRO A 34 -10.18 1.78 -26.46
N ASP A 35 -10.29 1.81 -27.79
CA ASP A 35 -11.49 1.38 -28.51
C ASP A 35 -11.62 -0.15 -28.61
N ASN A 36 -10.55 -0.89 -28.31
CA ASN A 36 -10.55 -2.35 -28.32
C ASN A 36 -10.74 -2.90 -26.89
N ILE A 37 -12.01 -3.04 -26.49
CA ILE A 37 -12.38 -3.61 -25.19
C ILE A 37 -12.05 -5.10 -25.18
N LEU A 38 -11.22 -5.50 -24.22
CA LEU A 38 -10.82 -6.89 -23.99
C LEU A 38 -11.76 -7.57 -22.99
N GLU A 39 -12.06 -6.88 -21.90
CA GLU A 39 -12.91 -7.37 -20.81
C GLU A 39 -13.92 -6.30 -20.38
N GLU A 40 -15.13 -6.73 -20.04
CA GLU A 40 -16.19 -5.91 -19.46
C GLU A 40 -16.82 -6.67 -18.29
N THR A 41 -16.84 -6.04 -17.11
CA THR A 41 -17.37 -6.64 -15.88
C THR A 41 -18.02 -5.56 -15.01
N SER A 42 -18.60 -5.96 -13.88
CA SER A 42 -19.22 -5.04 -12.94
C SER A 42 -18.86 -5.39 -11.50
N THR A 43 -18.87 -4.39 -10.62
CA THR A 43 -18.62 -4.62 -9.19
C THR A 43 -19.82 -5.25 -8.46
N ASP A 44 -19.52 -6.12 -7.51
CA ASP A 44 -20.48 -6.76 -6.60
C ASP A 44 -20.97 -5.82 -5.47
N SER A 45 -21.64 -6.36 -4.46
CA SER A 45 -22.11 -5.59 -3.29
C SER A 45 -20.99 -5.05 -2.40
N SER A 46 -19.79 -5.61 -2.51
CA SER A 46 -18.58 -5.17 -1.81
C SER A 46 -17.76 -4.20 -2.66
N GLY A 47 -18.27 -3.80 -3.83
CA GLY A 47 -17.59 -2.89 -4.74
C GLY A 47 -16.42 -3.55 -5.47
N GLN A 48 -16.42 -4.88 -5.61
CA GLN A 48 -15.31 -5.64 -6.16
C GLN A 48 -15.69 -6.35 -7.44
N THR A 49 -14.77 -6.42 -8.39
CA THR A 49 -14.92 -7.32 -9.54
C THR A 49 -14.54 -8.74 -9.15
N GLU A 50 -14.91 -9.70 -9.98
CA GLU A 50 -14.21 -10.98 -10.01
C GLU A 50 -12.72 -10.78 -10.36
N THR A 51 -11.91 -11.82 -10.13
CA THR A 51 -10.50 -11.77 -10.52
C THR A 51 -10.37 -12.11 -11.99
N LEU A 52 -9.93 -11.13 -12.79
CA LEU A 52 -9.76 -11.23 -14.23
C LEU A 52 -8.37 -11.80 -14.54
N GLU A 53 -8.29 -12.66 -15.55
CA GLU A 53 -7.03 -13.17 -16.09
C GLU A 53 -6.66 -12.37 -17.35
N LEU A 54 -5.47 -11.78 -17.37
CA LEU A 54 -5.01 -10.91 -18.44
C LEU A 54 -3.62 -11.35 -18.94
N ASP A 55 -3.38 -11.17 -20.24
CA ASP A 55 -2.08 -11.48 -20.84
C ASP A 55 -0.97 -10.64 -20.19
N ALA A 56 0.10 -11.31 -19.79
CA ALA A 56 1.29 -10.69 -19.21
C ALA A 56 2.57 -11.23 -19.89
N PRO A 57 3.67 -10.45 -19.89
CA PRO A 57 4.96 -10.96 -20.32
C PRO A 57 5.43 -12.12 -19.43
N PRO A 58 6.36 -12.97 -19.93
CA PRO A 58 7.00 -14.01 -19.14
C PRO A 58 7.52 -13.51 -17.79
N VAL A 59 7.24 -14.25 -16.72
CA VAL A 59 7.66 -13.90 -15.36
C VAL A 59 9.18 -13.73 -15.24
N GLU A 60 9.95 -14.47 -16.06
CA GLU A 60 11.41 -14.43 -16.10
C GLU A 60 11.96 -13.03 -16.35
N TYR A 61 11.24 -12.18 -17.10
CA TYR A 61 11.66 -10.81 -17.37
C TYR A 61 11.74 -9.96 -16.10
N SER A 62 10.92 -10.28 -15.10
CA SER A 62 10.94 -9.61 -13.77
C SER A 62 11.95 -10.23 -12.79
N LEU A 63 12.47 -11.42 -13.11
CA LEU A 63 13.35 -12.19 -12.24
C LEU A 63 14.82 -12.12 -12.67
N ASP A 64 15.10 -11.77 -13.92
CA ASP A 64 16.45 -11.61 -14.46
C ASP A 64 16.85 -10.14 -14.53
N VAL A 65 17.86 -9.77 -13.74
CA VAL A 65 18.46 -8.43 -13.74
C VAL A 65 19.04 -8.03 -15.10
N ASN A 66 19.38 -9.00 -15.96
CA ASN A 66 19.95 -8.75 -17.29
C ASN A 66 18.88 -8.65 -18.38
N SER A 67 17.60 -8.86 -18.07
CA SER A 67 16.52 -8.72 -19.04
C SER A 67 16.29 -7.26 -19.42
N ASP A 68 16.38 -6.93 -20.70
CA ASP A 68 15.99 -5.60 -21.24
C ASP A 68 14.51 -5.55 -21.66
N GLU A 69 13.79 -6.66 -21.55
CA GLU A 69 12.37 -6.76 -21.91
C GLU A 69 11.46 -6.20 -20.80
N GLN A 70 10.35 -5.56 -21.19
CA GLN A 70 9.36 -5.05 -20.24
C GLN A 70 8.66 -6.22 -19.52
N PRO A 71 8.66 -6.26 -18.17
CA PRO A 71 8.14 -7.41 -17.44
C PRO A 71 6.63 -7.40 -17.19
N TYR A 72 5.94 -6.33 -17.58
CA TYR A 72 4.50 -6.15 -17.36
C TYR A 72 3.78 -5.71 -18.64
N SER A 73 2.50 -6.07 -18.74
CA SER A 73 1.57 -5.50 -19.72
C SER A 73 0.94 -4.23 -19.16
N GLU A 74 0.55 -3.30 -20.04
CA GLU A 74 -0.13 -2.06 -19.66
C GLU A 74 -1.58 -2.06 -20.15
N TYR A 75 -2.52 -1.83 -19.22
CA TYR A 75 -3.94 -1.77 -19.50
C TYR A 75 -4.55 -0.42 -19.12
N THR A 76 -5.55 -0.01 -19.89
CA THR A 76 -6.44 1.11 -19.54
C THR A 76 -7.71 0.55 -18.90
N ILE A 77 -8.01 1.02 -17.70
CA ILE A 77 -9.20 0.68 -16.93
C ILE A 77 -10.13 1.89 -16.93
N LEU A 78 -11.34 1.72 -17.45
CA LEU A 78 -12.41 2.71 -17.42
C LEU A 78 -13.50 2.23 -16.46
N ALA A 79 -13.77 3.02 -15.42
CA ALA A 79 -14.79 2.74 -14.42
C ALA A 79 -15.89 3.82 -14.45
N SER A 80 -17.15 3.39 -14.57
CA SER A 80 -18.30 4.29 -14.56
C SER A 80 -19.42 3.74 -13.68
N ALA A 81 -20.11 4.62 -12.95
CA ALA A 81 -21.24 4.25 -12.11
C ALA A 81 -22.27 5.39 -12.10
N PRO A 82 -23.58 5.10 -12.05
CA PRO A 82 -24.61 6.13 -11.93
C PRO A 82 -24.38 7.03 -10.70
N GLY A 83 -24.39 8.35 -10.91
CA GLY A 83 -24.19 9.33 -9.84
C GLY A 83 -22.72 9.62 -9.50
N PHE A 84 -21.76 9.05 -10.24
CA PHE A 84 -20.33 9.30 -10.07
C PHE A 84 -19.66 9.80 -11.35
N GLU A 85 -18.56 10.54 -11.18
CA GLU A 85 -17.66 10.90 -12.28
C GLU A 85 -16.96 9.65 -12.81
N THR A 86 -16.74 9.59 -14.13
CA THR A 86 -16.07 8.44 -14.75
C THR A 86 -14.57 8.52 -14.47
N VAL A 87 -13.94 7.40 -14.12
CA VAL A 87 -12.49 7.35 -13.86
C VAL A 87 -11.81 6.52 -14.93
N SER A 88 -10.78 7.08 -15.57
CA SER A 88 -9.93 6.40 -16.55
C SER A 88 -8.50 6.33 -16.02
N ILE A 89 -7.98 5.12 -15.85
CA ILE A 89 -6.60 4.87 -15.41
C ILE A 89 -5.87 4.19 -16.56
N ALA A 90 -4.91 4.89 -17.18
CA ALA A 90 -4.07 4.34 -18.25
C ALA A 90 -2.71 3.89 -17.69
N GLY A 91 -2.21 2.76 -18.17
CA GLY A 91 -0.91 2.22 -17.77
C GLY A 91 -0.94 1.31 -16.53
N ALA A 92 -2.10 0.75 -16.17
CA ALA A 92 -2.17 -0.21 -15.08
C ALA A 92 -1.30 -1.44 -15.43
N GLU A 93 -0.33 -1.73 -14.56
CA GLU A 93 0.72 -2.71 -14.83
C GLU A 93 0.28 -4.10 -14.38
N ILE A 94 0.34 -5.09 -15.26
CA ILE A 94 0.01 -6.48 -14.96
C ILE A 94 1.25 -7.36 -15.15
N LEU A 95 1.74 -7.92 -14.04
CA LEU A 95 2.84 -8.88 -13.97
C LEU A 95 2.32 -10.31 -14.04
N GLY A 96 3.11 -11.22 -14.61
CA GLY A 96 2.78 -12.65 -14.65
C GLY A 96 2.75 -13.30 -13.26
N ASP A 97 1.87 -14.27 -13.08
CA ASP A 97 1.75 -15.15 -11.91
C ASP A 97 1.41 -14.47 -10.57
N VAL A 98 1.09 -13.18 -10.56
CA VAL A 98 0.68 -12.41 -9.38
C VAL A 98 -0.64 -11.68 -9.60
N THR A 99 -1.27 -11.23 -8.52
CA THR A 99 -2.53 -10.48 -8.59
C THR A 99 -2.30 -8.99 -8.38
N ALA A 100 -2.55 -8.21 -9.42
CA ALA A 100 -2.71 -6.77 -9.32
C ALA A 100 -4.07 -6.42 -8.69
N ILE A 101 -4.07 -5.42 -7.81
CA ILE A 101 -5.25 -4.86 -7.16
C ILE A 101 -5.33 -3.39 -7.55
N GLN A 102 -6.32 -3.04 -8.36
CA GLN A 102 -6.61 -1.65 -8.71
C GLN A 102 -7.69 -1.12 -7.78
N ASN A 103 -7.33 -0.17 -6.91
CA ASN A 103 -8.31 0.57 -6.14
C ASN A 103 -8.72 1.82 -6.93
N ILE A 104 -10.02 2.09 -6.99
CA ILE A 104 -10.60 3.26 -7.66
C ILE A 104 -11.51 3.97 -6.65
N ARG A 105 -11.24 5.26 -6.43
CA ARG A 105 -12.11 6.13 -5.63
C ARG A 105 -12.88 7.04 -6.55
N MET A 106 -14.19 6.87 -6.61
CA MET A 106 -15.05 7.65 -7.49
C MET A 106 -15.64 8.85 -6.75
N ARG A 107 -15.56 10.03 -7.38
CA ARG A 107 -16.22 11.24 -6.90
C ARG A 107 -17.70 11.22 -7.26
N PRO A 108 -18.62 11.52 -6.33
CA PRO A 108 -20.01 11.77 -6.68
C PRO A 108 -20.13 12.95 -7.65
N SER A 109 -21.01 12.83 -8.64
CA SER A 109 -21.22 13.86 -9.66
C SER A 109 -22.39 14.76 -9.28
N ASP A 110 -22.13 16.05 -9.06
CA ASP A 110 -23.15 17.04 -8.70
C ASP A 110 -23.98 17.58 -9.90
N SER A 111 -23.64 17.21 -11.14
CA SER A 111 -24.29 17.78 -12.34
C SER A 111 -24.33 16.83 -13.54
N THR A 112 -25.13 17.20 -14.54
CA THR A 112 -25.33 16.50 -15.83
C THR A 112 -24.09 16.48 -16.74
N ASP A 113 -23.00 17.15 -16.37
CA ASP A 113 -21.73 17.09 -17.11
C ASP A 113 -20.91 15.90 -16.61
N ARG A 114 -20.84 14.85 -17.43
CA ARG A 114 -19.98 13.68 -17.18
C ARG A 114 -18.51 14.11 -17.31
N ARG A 115 -17.87 14.49 -16.22
CA ARG A 115 -16.43 14.70 -16.18
C ARG A 115 -15.73 13.33 -16.06
N GLU A 116 -14.62 13.23 -16.79
CA GLU A 116 -13.72 12.07 -16.76
C GLU A 116 -12.48 12.46 -15.96
N GLU A 117 -12.23 11.80 -14.83
CA GLU A 117 -10.95 11.88 -14.15
C GLU A 117 -9.97 10.92 -14.81
N ARG A 118 -8.88 11.46 -15.35
CA ARG A 118 -7.87 10.68 -16.05
C ARG A 118 -6.57 10.63 -15.26
N PHE A 119 -6.10 9.43 -15.00
CA PHE A 119 -4.82 9.13 -14.39
C PHE A 119 -3.94 8.36 -15.37
N VAL A 120 -2.63 8.61 -15.30
CA VAL A 120 -1.63 7.94 -16.12
C VAL A 120 -0.55 7.40 -15.20
N ILE A 121 -0.37 6.08 -15.24
CA ILE A 121 0.70 5.38 -14.53
C ILE A 121 1.89 5.33 -15.49
N PRO A 122 3.02 5.97 -15.15
CA PRO A 122 4.25 5.84 -15.92
C PRO A 122 4.93 4.50 -15.65
N ALA A 123 5.92 4.15 -16.47
CA ALA A 123 6.69 2.92 -16.34
C ALA A 123 7.29 2.70 -14.94
N HIS A 124 7.25 1.46 -14.43
CA HIS A 124 7.88 1.01 -13.20
C HIS A 124 9.34 1.48 -13.04
N THR A 125 9.81 1.82 -11.83
CA THR A 125 11.15 2.44 -11.64
C THR A 125 12.32 1.55 -12.04
N LEU A 126 12.19 0.23 -11.87
CA LEU A 126 13.20 -0.74 -12.30
C LEU A 126 13.32 -0.90 -13.82
N TYR A 127 12.35 -0.41 -14.61
CA TYR A 127 12.35 -0.48 -16.07
C TYR A 127 12.52 0.91 -16.72
N GLY A 128 11.77 1.90 -16.23
CA GLY A 128 11.85 3.28 -16.70
C GLY A 128 13.16 3.98 -16.30
N ASN A 129 13.38 5.15 -16.89
CA ASN A 129 14.52 6.01 -16.54
C ASN A 129 14.09 7.08 -15.55
N TYR A 130 14.67 7.02 -14.35
CA TYR A 130 14.38 7.93 -13.25
C TYR A 130 15.66 8.56 -12.71
N PRO A 131 15.61 9.82 -12.22
CA PRO A 131 16.77 10.46 -11.63
C PRO A 131 17.37 9.64 -10.48
N PRO A 132 18.70 9.53 -10.40
CA PRO A 132 19.36 8.84 -9.30
C PRO A 132 19.12 9.56 -7.98
N LYS A 133 19.07 8.78 -6.90
CA LYS A 133 18.87 9.30 -5.54
C LYS A 133 20.04 10.18 -5.11
N ILE A 134 19.75 11.33 -4.51
CA ILE A 134 20.73 12.26 -3.96
C ILE A 134 21.16 11.73 -2.58
N PRO A 135 22.46 11.49 -2.35
CA PRO A 135 22.94 10.98 -1.07
C PRO A 135 22.62 11.89 0.10
N GLU A 136 22.20 11.27 1.19
CA GLU A 136 21.78 11.90 2.42
C GLU A 136 22.26 11.07 3.62
N ASP A 137 22.62 11.75 4.70
CA ASP A 137 22.99 11.05 5.94
C ASP A 137 21.81 10.25 6.50
N GLU A 138 22.10 9.04 6.97
CA GLU A 138 21.11 8.10 7.50
C GLU A 138 20.49 8.57 8.84
N ILE A 139 21.20 9.44 9.58
CA ILE A 139 20.76 10.08 10.83
C ILE A 139 20.61 11.57 10.56
N LYS A 140 19.40 12.10 10.75
CA LYS A 140 19.14 13.54 10.55
C LYS A 140 19.37 14.36 11.80
N PRO A 141 19.82 15.62 11.65
CA PRO A 141 19.76 16.55 12.76
C PRO A 141 18.31 16.76 13.18
N VAL A 142 18.03 16.61 14.48
CA VAL A 142 16.74 16.95 15.08
C VAL A 142 16.92 18.24 15.87
N ASN A 143 16.34 19.33 15.39
CA ASN A 143 16.36 20.60 16.11
C ASN A 143 15.16 20.64 17.06
N GLU A 144 15.40 20.88 18.35
CA GLU A 144 14.34 21.06 19.37
C GLU A 144 13.49 22.33 19.18
N THR A 145 13.74 23.10 18.11
CA THR A 145 13.12 24.41 17.86
C THR A 145 11.90 24.38 16.95
N GLY A 146 11.54 23.20 16.40
CA GLY A 146 10.33 22.97 15.59
C GLY A 146 9.11 22.66 16.46
N GLU A 147 7.90 22.92 15.93
CA GLU A 147 6.65 23.04 16.68
C GLU A 147 6.26 21.78 17.49
N ILE A 148 6.67 20.56 17.12
CA ILE A 148 6.75 19.36 18.00
C ILE A 148 7.85 18.42 17.45
N VAL A 149 8.99 18.24 18.13
CA VAL A 149 9.82 17.04 17.91
C VAL A 149 9.09 15.84 18.52
N LEU A 150 8.76 14.85 17.71
CA LEU A 150 8.13 13.64 18.22
C LEU A 150 9.05 12.98 19.26
N SER A 151 8.58 12.83 20.49
CA SER A 151 9.35 12.22 21.58
C SER A 151 9.55 10.70 21.40
N ARG A 152 8.81 10.10 20.45
CA ARG A 152 8.82 8.68 20.10
C ARG A 152 8.43 8.48 18.63
N VAL A 153 8.71 7.30 18.08
CA VAL A 153 8.29 6.95 16.72
C VAL A 153 6.79 6.64 16.71
N VAL A 154 6.07 7.29 15.80
CA VAL A 154 4.61 7.13 15.61
C VAL A 154 4.33 6.82 14.15
N VAL A 155 3.55 5.78 13.88
CA VAL A 155 3.01 5.54 12.54
C VAL A 155 1.87 6.55 12.31
N PRO A 156 1.98 7.44 11.31
CA PRO A 156 0.93 8.42 11.05
C PRO A 156 -0.28 7.75 10.40
N GLU A 157 -1.46 8.37 10.55
CA GLU A 157 -2.64 7.92 9.82
C GLU A 157 -2.50 8.26 8.33
N TYR A 158 -2.04 9.49 8.03
CA TYR A 158 -1.85 10.01 6.67
C TYR A 158 -0.44 10.53 6.44
N ILE A 159 0.01 10.39 5.21
CA ILE A 159 1.19 11.03 4.64
C ILE A 159 0.71 12.06 3.61
N VAL A 160 1.24 13.28 3.69
CA VAL A 160 1.04 14.31 2.66
C VAL A 160 2.16 14.16 1.65
N VAL A 161 1.83 13.60 0.48
CA VAL A 161 2.76 13.36 -0.63
C VAL A 161 2.74 14.54 -1.58
N HIS A 162 3.87 15.18 -1.78
CA HIS A 162 4.06 16.20 -2.81
C HIS A 162 4.47 15.53 -4.12
N ASP A 163 3.62 15.62 -5.15
CA ASP A 163 3.82 14.87 -6.40
C ASP A 163 4.82 15.55 -7.36
N GLY A 164 6.05 15.73 -6.91
CA GLY A 164 7.10 16.41 -7.66
C GLY A 164 8.39 16.55 -6.86
N SER A 165 9.35 17.31 -7.39
CA SER A 165 10.53 17.73 -6.62
C SER A 165 10.11 18.70 -5.51
N PRO A 166 10.81 18.79 -4.35
CA PRO A 166 10.50 19.79 -3.33
C PRO A 166 10.46 21.25 -3.81
N ARG A 167 11.05 21.54 -4.99
CA ARG A 167 11.09 22.88 -5.59
C ARG A 167 9.95 23.13 -6.59
N ASP A 168 9.15 22.12 -6.90
CA ASP A 168 8.04 22.25 -7.85
C ASP A 168 6.79 22.77 -7.13
N SER A 169 6.63 24.09 -7.07
CA SER A 169 5.45 24.69 -6.44
C SER A 169 4.13 24.44 -7.20
N THR A 170 4.18 23.84 -8.40
CA THR A 170 2.98 23.51 -9.19
C THR A 170 2.50 22.08 -8.97
N ALA A 171 3.33 21.23 -8.35
CA ALA A 171 2.98 19.86 -8.02
C ALA A 171 1.87 19.81 -6.95
N ARG A 172 0.99 18.81 -7.09
CA ARG A 172 -0.16 18.62 -6.22
C ARG A 172 0.25 17.87 -4.95
N ASN A 173 -0.33 18.26 -3.82
CA ASN A 173 -0.24 17.50 -2.57
C ASN A 173 -1.40 16.51 -2.47
N TYR A 174 -1.09 15.26 -2.12
CA TYR A 174 -2.04 14.17 -1.90
C TYR A 174 -2.03 13.73 -0.43
N TYR A 175 -3.21 13.61 0.16
CA TYR A 175 -3.39 13.03 1.49
C TYR A 175 -3.66 11.53 1.34
N VAL A 176 -2.66 10.72 1.68
CA VAL A 176 -2.68 9.27 1.45
C VAL A 176 -2.53 8.55 2.77
N LYS A 177 -3.33 7.51 3.03
CA LYS A 177 -3.12 6.70 4.24
C LYS A 177 -1.72 6.11 4.23
N TYR A 178 -1.06 6.05 5.37
CA TYR A 178 0.32 5.57 5.45
C TYR A 178 0.52 4.21 4.79
N LYS A 179 -0.34 3.23 5.08
CA LYS A 179 -0.24 1.89 4.49
C LYS A 179 -0.41 1.91 2.97
N ASP A 180 -1.35 2.70 2.46
CA ASP A 180 -1.59 2.80 1.02
C ASP A 180 -0.41 3.47 0.31
N TYR A 181 0.22 4.46 0.96
CA TYR A 181 1.47 5.05 0.48
C TYR A 181 2.58 4.01 0.38
N ILE A 182 2.80 3.21 1.41
CA ILE A 182 3.85 2.18 1.42
C ILE A 182 3.58 1.10 0.36
N LYS A 183 2.34 0.62 0.22
CA LYS A 183 1.96 -0.36 -0.83
C LYS A 183 2.20 0.19 -2.23
N ASN A 184 1.86 1.45 -2.46
CA ASN A 184 2.06 2.14 -3.73
C ASN A 184 3.55 2.29 -4.05
N VAL A 185 4.35 2.77 -3.10
CA VAL A 185 5.80 2.91 -3.26
C VAL A 185 6.45 1.56 -3.52
N ALA A 186 6.17 0.56 -2.69
CA ALA A 186 6.72 -0.78 -2.88
C ALA A 186 6.37 -1.34 -4.25
N SER A 187 5.11 -1.19 -4.70
CA SER A 187 4.70 -1.65 -6.02
C SER A 187 5.36 -0.88 -7.17
N SER A 188 5.88 0.33 -6.91
CA SER A 188 6.56 1.20 -7.89
C SER A 188 8.06 0.99 -7.94
N GLU A 189 8.63 0.54 -6.82
CA GLU A 189 10.06 0.45 -6.60
C GLU A 189 10.59 -0.99 -6.74
N ILE A 190 9.74 -2.00 -6.54
CA ILE A 190 10.13 -3.42 -6.65
C ILE A 190 9.06 -4.25 -7.37
N TYR A 191 9.50 -5.32 -8.04
CA TYR A 191 8.57 -6.25 -8.66
C TYR A 191 7.91 -7.16 -7.62
N ALA A 192 6.59 -7.33 -7.75
CA ALA A 192 5.78 -8.16 -6.87
C ALA A 192 6.02 -9.67 -7.01
N THR A 193 6.74 -10.08 -8.06
CA THR A 193 7.13 -11.46 -8.37
C THR A 193 8.34 -11.94 -7.55
N TRP A 194 9.01 -11.03 -6.83
CA TRP A 194 10.22 -11.33 -6.09
C TRP A 194 9.96 -12.18 -4.83
N PRO A 195 10.99 -12.88 -4.30
CA PRO A 195 10.85 -13.65 -3.07
C PRO A 195 10.29 -12.83 -1.90
N ALA A 196 9.46 -13.45 -1.08
CA ALA A 196 8.80 -12.75 0.03
C ALA A 196 9.80 -12.09 1.00
N ASN A 197 10.96 -12.70 1.24
CA ASN A 197 12.00 -12.10 2.10
C ASN A 197 12.67 -10.87 1.45
N THR A 198 12.82 -10.86 0.12
CA THR A 198 13.26 -9.67 -0.63
C THR A 198 12.24 -8.54 -0.50
N ILE A 199 10.96 -8.85 -0.70
CA ILE A 199 9.89 -7.84 -0.56
C ILE A 199 9.87 -7.30 0.88
N ARG A 200 9.95 -8.15 1.91
CA ARG A 200 10.04 -7.71 3.32
C ARG A 200 11.22 -6.77 3.57
N ALA A 201 12.42 -7.10 3.09
CA ALA A 201 13.60 -6.25 3.27
C ALA A 201 13.44 -4.86 2.63
N ASN A 202 12.92 -4.81 1.40
CA ASN A 202 12.66 -3.55 0.70
C ASN A 202 11.53 -2.74 1.35
N VAL A 203 10.44 -3.38 1.77
CA VAL A 203 9.34 -2.73 2.49
C VAL A 203 9.84 -2.13 3.82
N LEU A 204 10.66 -2.85 4.60
CA LEU A 204 11.26 -2.31 5.82
C LEU A 204 12.15 -1.08 5.53
N ALA A 205 12.92 -1.09 4.45
CA ALA A 205 13.71 0.07 4.04
C ALA A 205 12.83 1.27 3.64
N ILE A 206 11.80 1.05 2.82
CA ILE A 206 10.83 2.08 2.42
C ILE A 206 10.14 2.68 3.67
N MET A 207 9.69 1.83 4.58
CA MET A 207 9.02 2.24 5.80
C MET A 207 9.91 3.04 6.73
N SER A 208 11.13 2.56 6.99
CA SER A 208 12.09 3.25 7.85
C SER A 208 12.44 4.64 7.30
N PHE A 209 12.68 4.74 5.99
CA PHE A 209 12.87 6.03 5.31
C PHE A 209 11.65 6.94 5.51
N THR A 210 10.44 6.42 5.29
CA THR A 210 9.20 7.21 5.39
C THR A 210 8.99 7.72 6.81
N LEU A 211 9.17 6.86 7.80
CA LEU A 211 9.04 7.21 9.21
C LEU A 211 10.17 8.14 9.68
N ASN A 212 11.36 8.11 9.07
CA ASN A 212 12.39 9.12 9.30
C ASN A 212 11.91 10.52 8.87
N ARG A 213 11.33 10.66 7.67
CA ARG A 213 10.77 11.94 7.19
C ARG A 213 9.66 12.47 8.10
N VAL A 214 8.81 11.58 8.60
CA VAL A 214 7.76 11.91 9.58
C VAL A 214 8.38 12.35 10.91
N TYR A 215 9.26 11.54 11.49
CA TYR A 215 9.85 11.77 12.81
C TYR A 215 10.66 13.07 12.89
N THR A 216 11.42 13.35 11.83
CA THR A 216 12.29 14.52 11.75
C THR A 216 11.56 15.76 11.25
N GLU A 217 10.28 15.61 10.86
CA GLU A 217 9.50 16.61 10.13
C GLU A 217 10.30 17.27 9.00
N TRP A 218 11.07 16.45 8.26
CA TRP A 218 12.20 16.92 7.44
C TRP A 218 11.87 18.13 6.57
N TYR A 219 10.79 18.06 5.80
CA TYR A 219 10.37 19.15 4.91
C TYR A 219 9.63 20.26 5.67
N ARG A 220 8.86 19.96 6.71
CA ARG A 220 8.17 21.00 7.50
C ARG A 220 9.14 21.91 8.24
N ASN A 221 10.22 21.34 8.78
CA ASN A 221 11.33 22.09 9.37
C ASN A 221 12.11 22.95 8.36
N GLN A 222 11.86 22.78 7.06
CA GLN A 222 12.40 23.59 5.97
C GLN A 222 11.37 24.58 5.40
N GLY A 223 10.18 24.68 6.00
CA GLY A 223 9.12 25.61 5.60
C GLY A 223 8.12 25.07 4.58
N TYR A 224 8.13 23.77 4.30
CA TYR A 224 7.13 23.12 3.44
C TYR A 224 5.93 22.61 4.26
N ASP A 225 4.81 22.32 3.60
CA ASP A 225 3.58 21.83 4.23
C ASP A 225 3.32 20.31 4.04
N PHE A 226 4.19 19.64 3.27
CA PHE A 226 4.11 18.22 2.98
C PHE A 226 5.08 17.38 3.82
N THR A 227 4.84 16.07 3.84
CA THR A 227 5.65 15.10 4.60
C THR A 227 6.79 14.53 3.76
N ILE A 228 6.54 14.24 2.48
CA ILE A 228 7.47 13.53 1.59
C ILE A 228 7.15 13.84 0.13
N THR A 229 8.11 13.65 -0.77
CA THR A 229 7.93 13.84 -2.21
C THR A 229 7.77 12.53 -2.98
N SER A 230 7.27 12.60 -4.22
CA SER A 230 7.20 11.47 -5.17
C SER A 230 8.44 11.35 -6.09
N SER A 231 9.48 12.16 -5.85
CA SER A 231 10.68 12.23 -6.67
C SER A 231 11.73 11.21 -6.20
N THR A 232 12.15 10.30 -7.09
CA THR A 232 13.20 9.29 -6.79
C THR A 232 14.53 9.90 -6.37
N ALA A 233 14.82 11.13 -6.83
CA ALA A 233 16.02 11.87 -6.46
C ALA A 233 16.05 12.22 -4.97
N PHE A 234 14.90 12.48 -4.35
CA PHE A 234 14.81 12.98 -2.98
C PHE A 234 14.24 11.94 -2.02
N ASP A 235 13.16 11.28 -2.42
CA ASP A 235 12.41 10.33 -1.61
C ASP A 235 12.07 9.08 -2.42
N HIS A 236 10.82 8.64 -2.45
CA HIS A 236 10.38 7.45 -3.17
C HIS A 236 9.58 7.81 -4.42
N LYS A 237 9.51 6.90 -5.39
CA LYS A 237 8.49 6.99 -6.42
C LYS A 237 7.14 6.57 -5.85
N TRP A 238 6.24 7.53 -5.76
CA TRP A 238 4.81 7.31 -5.55
C TRP A 238 4.06 7.76 -6.81
N ILE A 239 3.02 7.04 -7.19
CA ILE A 239 2.24 7.31 -8.42
C ILE A 239 0.75 7.40 -8.05
N PRO A 240 0.04 8.50 -8.35
CA PRO A 240 -1.39 8.59 -8.10
C PRO A 240 -2.17 7.43 -8.76
N GLU A 241 -3.07 6.81 -8.00
CA GLU A 241 -4.03 5.80 -8.48
C GLU A 241 -3.41 4.56 -9.17
N ARG A 242 -2.11 4.28 -8.98
CA ARG A 242 -1.53 3.04 -9.50
C ARG A 242 -2.10 1.79 -8.81
N ASN A 243 -2.16 0.69 -9.55
CA ASN A 243 -2.47 -0.63 -8.98
C ASN A 243 -1.34 -1.09 -8.03
N VAL A 244 -1.70 -1.82 -6.98
CA VAL A 244 -0.76 -2.50 -6.07
C VAL A 244 -0.83 -4.00 -6.30
N TYR A 245 -0.04 -4.79 -5.57
CA TYR A 245 -0.05 -6.25 -5.71
C TYR A 245 -0.37 -6.96 -4.40
N ASP A 246 -1.00 -8.13 -4.48
CA ASP A 246 -1.36 -8.96 -3.33
C ASP A 246 -0.14 -9.38 -2.49
N THR A 247 0.93 -9.85 -3.14
CA THR A 247 2.18 -10.29 -2.49
C THR A 247 2.83 -9.16 -1.67
N ILE A 248 2.83 -7.95 -2.21
CA ILE A 248 3.32 -6.75 -1.51
C ILE A 248 2.35 -6.33 -0.42
N SER A 249 1.05 -6.32 -0.71
CA SER A 249 0.03 -5.82 0.21
C SER A 249 -0.01 -6.59 1.52
N VAL A 250 0.06 -7.92 1.46
CA VAL A 250 0.11 -8.79 2.64
C VAL A 250 1.34 -8.49 3.50
N ILE A 251 2.50 -8.30 2.88
CA ILE A 251 3.74 -7.99 3.59
C ILE A 251 3.69 -6.60 4.23
N VAL A 252 3.13 -5.60 3.55
CA VAL A 252 2.96 -4.27 4.16
C VAL A 252 2.01 -4.33 5.35
N ASP A 253 0.89 -5.04 5.25
CA ASP A 253 -0.05 -5.18 6.39
C ASP A 253 0.54 -6.00 7.56
N GLU A 254 1.49 -6.91 7.29
CA GLU A 254 2.30 -7.60 8.31
C GLU A 254 3.23 -6.64 9.05
N LEU A 255 3.92 -5.77 8.31
CA LEU A 255 5.06 -5.02 8.82
C LEU A 255 4.74 -3.57 9.21
N PHE A 256 3.54 -3.03 8.96
CA PHE A 256 3.31 -1.57 8.89
C PHE A 256 3.67 -0.74 10.14
N ALA A 257 3.92 -1.35 11.31
CA ALA A 257 4.42 -0.65 12.49
C ALA A 257 5.94 -0.75 12.69
N ASP A 258 6.63 -1.56 11.91
CA ASP A 258 8.04 -1.82 12.03
C ASP A 258 8.89 -0.79 11.29
N TYR A 259 10.11 -0.59 11.79
CA TYR A 259 11.09 0.30 11.21
C TYR A 259 12.50 -0.14 11.58
N LEU A 260 13.50 0.43 10.91
CA LEU A 260 14.90 0.06 11.11
C LEU A 260 15.55 1.02 12.11
N SER A 261 16.28 0.44 13.06
CA SER A 261 16.88 1.14 14.19
C SER A 261 18.35 0.76 14.36
N ARG A 262 19.10 1.65 15.00
CA ARG A 262 20.46 1.42 15.48
C ARG A 262 20.57 1.69 16.99
N PRO A 263 21.51 1.05 17.70
CA PRO A 263 21.78 1.33 19.10
C PRO A 263 22.05 2.81 19.34
N ASN A 264 21.41 3.40 20.36
CA ASN A 264 21.54 4.81 20.76
C ASN A 264 21.03 5.83 19.72
N VAL A 265 20.31 5.39 18.68
CA VAL A 265 19.64 6.28 17.72
C VAL A 265 18.14 6.25 17.97
N ARG A 266 17.53 7.42 18.25
CA ARG A 266 16.09 7.51 18.57
C ARG A 266 15.19 7.55 17.34
N GLN A 267 15.68 8.11 16.23
CA GLN A 267 14.92 8.22 14.99
C GLN A 267 14.99 6.92 14.18
N PRO A 268 13.97 6.62 13.35
CA PRO A 268 14.11 5.60 12.30
C PRO A 268 15.29 5.94 11.40
N ILE A 269 15.99 4.94 10.89
CA ILE A 269 17.11 5.17 9.99
C ILE A 269 16.60 5.58 8.61
N LEU A 270 17.16 6.66 8.04
CA LEU A 270 16.90 7.04 6.65
C LEU A 270 17.61 6.06 5.71
N THR A 271 16.95 4.94 5.41
CA THR A 271 17.51 3.85 4.59
C THR A 271 17.35 4.13 3.11
N GLN A 272 18.27 4.93 2.57
CA GLN A 272 18.39 5.11 1.12
C GLN A 272 18.75 3.79 0.43
N TYR A 273 18.24 3.60 -0.78
CA TYR A 273 18.46 2.45 -1.66
C TYR A 273 18.47 2.89 -3.12
N CYS A 274 18.95 2.03 -4.02
CA CYS A 274 18.91 2.23 -5.47
C CYS A 274 18.62 0.90 -6.19
N ASP A 275 18.42 0.94 -7.51
CA ASP A 275 18.09 -0.27 -8.28
C ASP A 275 19.27 -1.27 -8.34
N GLY A 276 20.52 -0.78 -8.47
CA GLY A 276 21.74 -1.60 -8.51
C GLY A 276 22.10 -2.17 -9.89
N ARG A 277 21.35 -1.83 -10.94
CA ARG A 277 21.62 -2.15 -12.34
C ARG A 277 21.97 -0.88 -13.12
N GLN A 278 21.04 0.06 -13.23
CA GLN A 278 21.18 1.34 -13.90
C GLN A 278 21.97 2.33 -13.02
N VAL A 279 21.69 2.34 -11.71
CA VAL A 279 22.37 3.19 -10.72
C VAL A 279 23.08 2.30 -9.70
N GLN A 280 24.34 2.63 -9.38
CA GLN A 280 25.13 1.97 -8.34
C GLN A 280 25.16 2.81 -7.06
N CYS A 281 24.97 2.19 -5.90
CA CYS A 281 25.00 2.84 -4.59
C CYS A 281 25.84 2.03 -3.59
N PRO A 282 27.13 2.36 -3.40
CA PRO A 282 28.09 1.49 -2.70
C PRO A 282 27.81 1.27 -1.19
N ASN A 283 27.01 2.12 -0.56
CA ASN A 283 26.74 2.06 0.89
C ASN A 283 25.26 1.78 1.20
N TRP A 284 24.46 1.47 0.20
CA TRP A 284 23.01 1.31 0.33
C TRP A 284 22.59 -0.03 -0.23
N MET A 285 21.42 -0.49 0.20
CA MET A 285 20.81 -1.66 -0.41
C MET A 285 20.55 -1.41 -1.89
N THR A 286 20.96 -2.36 -2.72
CA THR A 286 20.52 -2.44 -4.11
C THR A 286 19.29 -3.34 -4.21
N GLN A 287 18.26 -2.90 -4.93
CA GLN A 287 17.01 -3.66 -5.06
C GLN A 287 17.28 -5.01 -5.74
N TRP A 288 18.00 -5.04 -6.87
CA TRP A 288 18.37 -6.29 -7.53
C TRP A 288 19.33 -7.16 -6.71
N GLY A 289 20.21 -6.56 -5.92
CA GLY A 289 21.09 -7.32 -5.03
C GLY A 289 20.34 -7.95 -3.85
N SER A 290 19.36 -7.23 -3.29
CA SER A 290 18.45 -7.77 -2.28
C SER A 290 17.59 -8.94 -2.81
N LYS A 291 17.23 -8.89 -4.11
CA LYS A 291 16.58 -10.00 -4.80
C LYS A 291 17.50 -11.22 -4.89
N SER A 292 18.75 -11.03 -5.31
CA SER A 292 19.75 -12.11 -5.38
C SER A 292 20.02 -12.76 -4.01
N LEU A 293 20.08 -11.99 -2.93
CA LEU A 293 20.22 -12.53 -1.57
C LEU A 293 18.96 -13.29 -1.12
N GLY A 294 17.77 -12.78 -1.47
CA GLY A 294 16.51 -13.48 -1.20
C GLY A 294 16.40 -14.81 -1.95
N ASP A 295 16.86 -14.89 -3.20
CA ASP A 295 16.94 -16.15 -3.97
C ASP A 295 17.86 -17.17 -3.28
N GLN A 296 18.89 -16.70 -2.57
CA GLN A 296 19.80 -17.53 -1.78
C GLN A 296 19.21 -17.93 -0.40
N GLY A 297 18.00 -17.50 -0.08
CA GLY A 297 17.29 -17.86 1.14
C GLY A 297 17.61 -16.98 2.35
N TYR A 298 18.26 -15.84 2.16
CA TYR A 298 18.54 -14.90 3.25
C TYR A 298 17.22 -14.37 3.85
N THR A 299 17.20 -14.21 5.16
CA THR A 299 16.09 -13.57 5.89
C THR A 299 16.10 -12.05 5.66
N PRO A 300 14.98 -11.35 5.90
CA PRO A 300 14.91 -9.90 5.67
C PRO A 300 15.98 -9.11 6.44
N ILE A 301 16.25 -9.49 7.69
CA ILE A 301 17.26 -8.81 8.51
C ILE A 301 18.69 -9.12 8.06
N GLU A 302 18.97 -10.32 7.56
CA GLU A 302 20.30 -10.65 7.00
C GLU A 302 20.57 -9.85 5.72
N ILE A 303 19.56 -9.70 4.85
CA ILE A 303 19.65 -8.84 3.66
C ILE A 303 19.96 -7.40 4.08
N LEU A 304 19.22 -6.86 5.05
CA LEU A 304 19.42 -5.47 5.51
C LEU A 304 20.80 -5.28 6.15
N ARG A 305 21.25 -6.21 6.99
CA ARG A 305 22.58 -6.15 7.63
C ARG A 305 23.73 -6.29 6.64
N TYR A 306 23.53 -7.04 5.55
CA TYR A 306 24.52 -7.13 4.47
C TYR A 306 24.87 -5.74 3.90
N TYR A 307 23.89 -4.84 3.78
CA TYR A 307 24.09 -3.50 3.22
C TYR A 307 24.31 -2.41 4.26
N TYR A 308 23.61 -2.47 5.40
CA TYR A 308 23.59 -1.39 6.39
C TYR A 308 24.37 -1.72 7.67
N GLY A 309 25.02 -2.89 7.76
CA GLY A 309 25.83 -3.30 8.90
C GLY A 309 25.08 -4.09 9.97
N ASP A 310 25.83 -4.84 10.77
CA ASP A 310 25.32 -5.83 11.74
C ASP A 310 24.59 -5.24 12.95
N ASP A 311 24.82 -3.98 13.26
CA ASP A 311 24.17 -3.25 14.36
C ASP A 311 22.73 -2.84 14.03
N MET A 312 22.28 -3.01 12.77
CA MET A 312 20.91 -2.80 12.36
C MET A 312 19.96 -3.83 12.99
N TYR A 313 18.80 -3.38 13.46
CA TYR A 313 17.72 -4.25 13.91
C TYR A 313 16.34 -3.68 13.58
N ILE A 314 15.34 -4.57 13.53
CA ILE A 314 13.94 -4.21 13.34
C ILE A 314 13.36 -3.83 14.70
N ASN A 315 12.72 -2.67 14.77
CA ASN A 315 12.01 -2.16 15.93
C ASN A 315 10.55 -1.87 15.54
N THR A 316 9.67 -1.73 16.51
CA THR A 316 8.24 -1.50 16.29
C THR A 316 7.83 -0.18 16.93
N ALA A 317 7.06 0.63 16.21
CA ALA A 317 6.59 1.93 16.68
C ALA A 317 5.70 1.78 17.93
N GLU A 318 5.90 2.68 18.90
CA GLU A 318 5.17 2.65 20.17
C GLU A 318 3.69 3.04 20.03
N ALA A 319 3.36 3.82 19.00
CA ALA A 319 2.01 4.28 18.75
C ALA A 319 1.68 4.30 17.26
N ILE A 320 0.42 4.02 16.95
CA ILE A 320 -0.18 4.17 15.63
C ILE A 320 -1.27 5.22 15.78
N SER A 321 -1.24 6.25 14.94
CA SER A 321 -2.22 7.32 14.97
C SER A 321 -3.53 6.90 14.28
N GLY A 322 -4.64 7.52 14.69
CA GLY A 322 -5.94 7.34 14.03
C GLY A 322 -6.70 6.06 14.38
N ILE A 323 -6.14 5.16 15.19
CA ILE A 323 -6.79 3.91 15.61
C ILE A 323 -7.51 4.05 16.98
N PRO A 324 -8.70 3.45 17.17
CA PRO A 324 -9.40 3.53 18.45
C PRO A 324 -8.76 2.69 19.55
N SER A 325 -8.12 1.57 19.20
CA SER A 325 -7.50 0.67 20.16
C SER A 325 -6.46 -0.25 19.54
N SER A 326 -5.34 -0.45 20.24
CA SER A 326 -4.26 -1.35 19.81
C SER A 326 -4.66 -2.83 19.90
N TRP A 327 -4.01 -3.62 19.06
CA TRP A 327 -4.08 -5.09 19.10
C TRP A 327 -3.64 -5.58 20.48
N PRO A 328 -4.32 -6.59 21.08
CA PRO A 328 -4.04 -7.02 22.45
C PRO A 328 -2.73 -7.77 22.67
N GLY A 329 -1.92 -7.99 21.62
CA GLY A 329 -0.65 -8.72 21.72
C GLY A 329 -0.77 -10.24 21.52
N TYR A 330 -1.97 -10.73 21.19
CA TYR A 330 -2.25 -12.14 20.91
C TYR A 330 -3.43 -12.28 19.94
N ASN A 331 -3.50 -13.40 19.24
CA ASN A 331 -4.57 -13.68 18.27
C ASN A 331 -5.92 -13.89 18.98
N LEU A 332 -7.00 -13.36 18.41
CA LEU A 332 -8.36 -13.72 18.82
C LEU A 332 -8.90 -14.78 17.88
N GLU A 333 -9.31 -15.91 18.44
CA GLU A 333 -9.80 -17.09 17.74
C GLU A 333 -10.87 -17.82 18.55
N GLU A 334 -11.48 -18.87 18.01
CA GLU A 334 -12.54 -19.61 18.69
C GLU A 334 -12.14 -20.03 20.11
N GLY A 335 -12.97 -19.67 21.10
CA GLY A 335 -12.70 -19.86 22.52
C GLY A 335 -12.12 -18.63 23.23
N SER A 336 -11.65 -17.62 22.49
CA SER A 336 -11.28 -16.31 23.04
C SER A 336 -12.51 -15.62 23.63
N SER A 337 -12.32 -14.84 24.69
CA SER A 337 -13.41 -14.06 25.30
C SER A 337 -12.92 -12.78 25.99
N GLY A 338 -13.84 -11.85 26.23
CA GLY A 338 -13.60 -10.64 27.00
C GLY A 338 -13.81 -9.35 26.20
N ALA A 339 -13.35 -8.23 26.77
CA ALA A 339 -13.62 -6.89 26.23
C ALA A 339 -13.07 -6.69 24.81
N LYS A 340 -11.93 -7.30 24.48
CA LYS A 340 -11.31 -7.20 23.15
C LYS A 340 -12.10 -7.94 22.07
N VAL A 341 -12.70 -9.07 22.42
CA VAL A 341 -13.61 -9.79 21.51
C VAL A 341 -14.90 -8.99 21.31
N ARG A 342 -15.45 -8.42 22.37
CA ARG A 342 -16.65 -7.57 22.28
C ARG A 342 -16.41 -6.36 21.38
N GLN A 343 -15.28 -5.68 21.58
CA GLN A 343 -14.85 -4.56 20.76
C GLN A 343 -14.72 -4.95 19.28
N LEU A 344 -14.08 -6.09 18.99
CA LEU A 344 -13.97 -6.62 17.64
C LEU A 344 -15.36 -6.82 17.00
N GLN A 345 -16.29 -7.45 17.72
CA GLN A 345 -17.66 -7.70 17.26
C GLN A 345 -18.42 -6.38 17.00
N GLU A 346 -18.26 -5.38 17.88
CA GLU A 346 -18.86 -4.05 17.71
C GLU A 346 -18.33 -3.35 16.46
N GLN A 347 -17.01 -3.38 16.23
CA GLN A 347 -16.40 -2.81 15.02
C GLN A 347 -16.89 -3.51 13.76
N LEU A 348 -16.89 -4.84 13.74
CA LEU A 348 -17.41 -5.63 12.61
C LEU A 348 -18.88 -5.30 12.31
N ASN A 349 -19.70 -5.10 13.33
CA ASN A 349 -21.10 -4.71 13.16
C ASN A 349 -21.30 -3.34 12.51
N VAL A 350 -20.45 -2.36 12.86
CA VAL A 350 -20.46 -1.04 12.23
C VAL A 350 -20.04 -1.16 10.76
N ILE A 351 -19.00 -1.94 10.46
CA ILE A 351 -18.54 -2.19 9.10
C ILE A 351 -19.62 -2.91 8.27
N ALA A 352 -20.32 -3.88 8.86
CA ALA A 352 -21.45 -4.58 8.24
C ALA A 352 -22.64 -3.66 7.92
N GLY A 353 -22.68 -2.44 8.46
CA GLY A 353 -23.61 -1.40 8.03
C GLY A 353 -23.32 -0.86 6.62
N ALA A 354 -22.04 -0.82 6.23
CA ALA A 354 -21.58 -0.34 4.92
C ALA A 354 -21.23 -1.46 3.94
N TYR A 355 -20.90 -2.66 4.44
CA TYR A 355 -20.54 -3.85 3.67
C TYR A 355 -21.58 -4.96 3.90
N PRO A 356 -22.63 -5.06 3.05
CA PRO A 356 -23.75 -5.99 3.27
C PRO A 356 -23.38 -7.47 3.22
N ALA A 357 -22.23 -7.80 2.61
CA ALA A 357 -21.69 -9.16 2.59
C ALA A 357 -21.26 -9.64 3.99
N LEU A 358 -20.92 -8.71 4.90
CA LEU A 358 -20.48 -9.07 6.24
C LEU A 358 -21.68 -9.41 7.14
N PRO A 359 -21.66 -10.56 7.82
CA PRO A 359 -22.73 -10.94 8.73
C PRO A 359 -22.72 -10.05 9.99
N LYS A 360 -23.90 -9.71 10.50
CA LYS A 360 -24.05 -9.04 11.80
C LYS A 360 -23.92 -10.05 12.95
N LEU A 361 -23.25 -9.61 14.00
CA LEU A 361 -22.91 -10.39 15.19
C LEU A 361 -23.64 -9.88 16.43
N THR A 362 -23.83 -10.78 17.40
CA THR A 362 -24.08 -10.36 18.78
C THR A 362 -22.75 -10.01 19.43
N ALA A 363 -22.62 -8.79 19.95
CA ALA A 363 -21.42 -8.34 20.67
C ALA A 363 -21.40 -8.84 22.13
N ASP A 364 -21.39 -10.16 22.31
CA ASP A 364 -21.41 -10.81 23.62
C ASP A 364 -20.02 -10.89 24.28
N GLY A 365 -18.95 -10.67 23.52
CA GLY A 365 -17.57 -10.83 23.97
C GLY A 365 -17.09 -12.28 23.96
N ILE A 366 -17.75 -13.17 23.21
CA ILE A 366 -17.36 -14.57 23.03
C ILE A 366 -17.01 -14.81 21.56
N TYR A 367 -15.79 -15.29 21.32
CA TYR A 367 -15.34 -15.61 19.96
C TYR A 367 -15.80 -17.03 19.65
N GLY A 368 -17.03 -17.15 19.15
CA GLY A 368 -17.60 -18.42 18.68
C GLY A 368 -17.54 -18.57 17.15
N PRO A 369 -18.13 -19.65 16.61
CA PRO A 369 -18.13 -19.93 15.17
C PRO A 369 -18.70 -18.79 14.31
N ALA A 370 -19.69 -18.04 14.83
CA ALA A 370 -20.26 -16.89 14.14
C ALA A 370 -19.24 -15.74 13.99
N THR A 371 -18.47 -15.44 15.05
CA THR A 371 -17.40 -14.42 15.00
C THR A 371 -16.29 -14.85 14.07
N ALA A 372 -15.89 -16.14 14.11
CA ALA A 372 -14.89 -16.68 13.20
C ALA A 372 -15.32 -16.55 11.73
N GLU A 373 -16.58 -16.84 11.42
CA GLU A 373 -17.09 -16.70 10.05
C GLU A 373 -17.16 -15.24 9.60
N ALA A 374 -17.62 -14.32 10.45
CA ALA A 374 -17.60 -12.90 10.14
C ALA A 374 -16.18 -12.39 9.86
N VAL A 375 -15.18 -12.89 10.58
CA VAL A 375 -13.78 -12.56 10.36
C VAL A 375 -13.25 -13.18 9.06
N ARG A 376 -13.67 -14.39 8.70
CA ARG A 376 -13.34 -14.97 7.37
C ARG A 376 -13.90 -14.13 6.23
N GLU A 377 -15.18 -13.74 6.32
CA GLU A 377 -15.80 -12.87 5.32
C GLU A 377 -15.09 -11.51 5.25
N PHE A 378 -14.75 -10.92 6.41
CA PHE A 378 -13.96 -9.70 6.43
C PHE A 378 -12.60 -9.87 5.76
N GLN A 379 -11.87 -10.94 6.10
CA GLN A 379 -10.55 -11.21 5.52
C GLN A 379 -10.63 -11.37 4.00
N ASP A 380 -11.62 -12.10 3.50
CA ASP A 380 -11.84 -12.30 2.07
C ASP A 380 -12.13 -10.97 1.35
N VAL A 381 -13.08 -10.19 1.88
CA VAL A 381 -13.43 -8.87 1.34
C VAL A 381 -12.22 -7.94 1.31
N PHE A 382 -11.35 -7.95 2.33
CA PHE A 382 -10.22 -7.02 2.42
C PHE A 382 -8.87 -7.60 1.98
N GLY A 383 -8.87 -8.75 1.29
CA GLY A 383 -7.67 -9.34 0.68
C GLY A 383 -6.63 -9.84 1.69
N LEU A 384 -7.09 -10.26 2.88
CA LEU A 384 -6.28 -10.90 3.91
C LEU A 384 -6.42 -12.43 3.83
N PRO A 385 -5.48 -13.20 4.41
CA PRO A 385 -5.64 -14.64 4.52
C PRO A 385 -6.94 -15.02 5.27
N ARG A 386 -7.82 -15.80 4.63
CA ARG A 386 -9.14 -16.22 5.16
C ARG A 386 -9.03 -17.31 6.25
N THR A 387 -8.41 -16.97 7.37
CA THR A 387 -8.14 -17.90 8.49
C THR A 387 -9.31 -17.98 9.48
N GLY A 388 -10.09 -16.91 9.62
CA GLY A 388 -11.07 -16.74 10.70
C GLY A 388 -10.42 -16.46 12.06
N ILE A 389 -9.13 -16.15 12.06
CA ILE A 389 -8.35 -15.73 13.23
C ILE A 389 -8.09 -14.24 13.09
N THR A 390 -8.38 -13.48 14.14
CA THR A 390 -8.03 -12.07 14.21
C THR A 390 -6.61 -11.93 14.76
N ASP A 391 -5.65 -12.04 13.86
CA ASP A 391 -4.23 -11.74 14.09
C ASP A 391 -3.94 -10.23 14.02
N TYR A 392 -2.65 -9.88 14.11
CA TYR A 392 -2.21 -8.49 14.09
C TYR A 392 -2.66 -7.73 12.82
N PRO A 393 -2.39 -8.21 11.58
CA PRO A 393 -2.88 -7.54 10.36
C PRO A 393 -4.40 -7.41 10.32
N THR A 394 -5.13 -8.46 10.70
CA THR A 394 -6.59 -8.47 10.66
C THR A 394 -7.18 -7.43 11.63
N TRP A 395 -6.68 -7.35 12.86
CA TRP A 395 -7.15 -6.37 13.85
C TRP A 395 -7.00 -4.93 13.35
N TYR A 396 -5.84 -4.60 12.78
CA TYR A 396 -5.57 -3.24 12.31
C TYR A 396 -6.31 -2.92 11.02
N LYS A 397 -6.54 -3.91 10.14
CA LYS A 397 -7.42 -3.70 8.98
C LYS A 397 -8.87 -3.44 9.41
N ILE A 398 -9.40 -4.19 10.37
CA ILE A 398 -10.74 -3.94 10.93
C ILE A 398 -10.81 -2.53 11.54
N SER A 399 -9.82 -2.16 12.36
CA SER A 399 -9.77 -0.82 12.96
C SER A 399 -9.72 0.29 11.90
N GLU A 400 -8.94 0.11 10.84
CA GLU A 400 -8.82 1.07 9.73
C GLU A 400 -10.15 1.25 8.98
N ILE A 401 -10.81 0.14 8.62
CA ILE A 401 -12.09 0.19 7.92
C ILE A 401 -13.18 0.76 8.82
N TYR A 402 -13.22 0.34 10.11
CA TYR A 402 -14.13 0.88 11.11
C TYR A 402 -14.04 2.40 11.20
N VAL A 403 -12.83 2.95 11.34
CA VAL A 403 -12.63 4.41 11.41
C VAL A 403 -13.08 5.10 10.12
N GLY A 404 -12.78 4.50 8.97
CA GLY A 404 -13.19 5.02 7.67
C GLY A 404 -14.71 5.15 7.53
N VAL A 405 -15.46 4.13 7.97
CA VAL A 405 -16.93 4.15 7.89
C VAL A 405 -17.59 4.91 9.04
N SER A 406 -16.96 4.97 10.23
CA SER A 406 -17.56 5.55 11.45
C SER A 406 -17.43 7.07 11.54
N ARG A 407 -16.29 7.65 11.15
CA ARG A 407 -16.08 9.13 11.15
C ARG A 407 -17.09 9.88 10.29
N ILE A 408 -17.80 9.17 9.43
CA ILE A 408 -18.72 9.71 8.44
C ILE A 408 -20.17 9.53 8.90
N ALA A 409 -20.47 8.48 9.67
CA ALA A 409 -21.75 8.33 10.37
C ALA A 409 -21.95 9.41 11.47
N GLU A 410 -20.87 10.01 11.98
CA GLU A 410 -20.93 11.16 12.91
C GLU A 410 -21.17 12.51 12.20
N LEU A 411 -21.08 12.57 10.86
CA LEU A 411 -21.25 13.77 10.04
C LEU A 411 -22.58 13.81 9.26
N THR A 412 -23.37 12.73 9.29
CA THR A 412 -24.72 12.59 8.69
C THR A 412 -25.77 12.44 9.77
#